data_AF-A0A1Y2A2U2-F1
#
_entry.id   AF-A0A1Y2A2U2-F1
#
_cell.length_a   1.000
_cell.length_b   1.000
_cell.length_c   1.000
_cell.angle_alpha   90.00
_cell.angle_beta   90.00
_cell.angle_gamma   90.00
#
_symmetry.space_group_name_H-M   'P 1'
#
loop_
_entity.id
_entity.type
_entity.pdbx_description
1 polymer ?
#
loop_
_entity_poly.entity_id
_entity_poly.type
_entity_poly.pdbx_seq_one_letter_code
_entity_poly.pdbx_strand_id
1 'polypeptide(L)'
;MNDFWQLNEHELEINKTSKKLPLKIDVYPLSFVKYSLYVSMDYSFKVNSEMLGGDTNEFDEIKRMLRETNPILLGVTFTVSIVHSIFDFLAFSNDVKFWKERKDMVGLSLRSLLMNIFTQTVIFLYLLDNETSWMVIISNAVGLVIEIWKIHKVVNIKFDTSGTIPKIKFETRVKNEKVDKTNEYDVEAFKYFQYLMWPLLAGYVIYSLINNEYKGWYSFIISTLVGFVYMFGFLSLLPQLFINYKLKSVEHMPWKSFMYKALNTFIDDLFAFCIKMPTLHRIACLRDDVVFFVYLYQRWIYPVDHSRRNEFGQVDEKALKEKLEHQKEAENEKETKKTK
;
A
#
# COMPACT_ATOMS: atom_id res chain seq x y z
N MET A 1 28.69 -21.14 -27.13
CA MET A 1 27.69 -21.95 -26.42
C MET A 1 26.48 -21.07 -26.18
N ASN A 2 25.25 -21.58 -26.29
CA ASN A 2 24.04 -20.78 -26.01
C ASN A 2 23.48 -21.22 -24.66
N ASP A 3 23.86 -20.51 -23.61
CA ASP A 3 23.52 -20.84 -22.23
C ASP A 3 22.34 -19.98 -21.73
N PHE A 4 21.76 -19.14 -22.60
CA PHE A 4 20.75 -18.14 -22.25
C PHE A 4 19.51 -18.72 -21.57
N TRP A 5 19.07 -19.92 -21.96
CA TRP A 5 17.89 -20.61 -21.39
C TRP A 5 18.22 -21.63 -20.31
N GLN A 6 19.49 -21.71 -19.91
CA GLN A 6 19.88 -22.46 -18.72
C GLN A 6 19.52 -21.58 -17.51
N LEU A 7 18.79 -22.19 -16.57
CA LEU A 7 18.40 -21.59 -15.31
C LEU A 7 19.32 -22.18 -14.24
N ASN A 8 19.65 -21.41 -13.21
CA ASN A 8 20.46 -21.84 -12.08
C ASN A 8 19.86 -23.09 -11.40
N GLU A 9 18.53 -23.21 -11.35
CA GLU A 9 17.81 -24.39 -10.82
C GLU A 9 18.13 -25.70 -11.57
N HIS A 10 18.59 -25.61 -12.83
CA HIS A 10 18.98 -26.77 -13.63
C HIS A 10 20.47 -27.13 -13.48
N GLU A 11 21.25 -26.32 -12.77
CA GLU A 11 22.67 -26.57 -12.53
C GLU A 11 22.86 -27.57 -11.38
N LEU A 12 23.83 -28.46 -11.52
CA LEU A 12 24.17 -29.43 -10.48
C LEU A 12 25.34 -28.90 -9.64
N GLU A 13 25.14 -28.81 -8.33
CA GLU A 13 26.22 -28.44 -7.42
C GLU A 13 27.37 -29.46 -7.47
N ILE A 14 28.58 -28.97 -7.73
CA ILE A 14 29.79 -29.81 -7.75
C ILE A 14 30.29 -29.96 -6.32
N ASN A 15 30.12 -31.15 -5.74
CA ASN A 15 30.63 -31.50 -4.42
C ASN A 15 31.64 -32.66 -4.48
N LYS A 16 32.30 -32.97 -3.35
CA LYS A 16 33.34 -34.02 -3.26
C LYS A 16 32.83 -35.43 -3.59
N THR A 17 31.52 -35.64 -3.58
CA THR A 17 30.83 -36.90 -3.89
C THR A 17 30.46 -37.02 -5.38
N SER A 18 30.39 -35.91 -6.13
CA SER A 18 30.01 -35.86 -7.54
C SER A 18 31.18 -36.23 -8.48
N LYS A 19 31.51 -37.53 -8.59
CA LYS A 19 32.61 -38.02 -9.47
C LYS A 19 32.23 -38.17 -10.95
N LYS A 20 30.93 -38.20 -11.28
CA LYS A 20 30.41 -38.34 -12.66
C LYS A 20 29.17 -37.45 -12.80
N LEU A 21 29.09 -36.68 -13.89
CA LEU A 21 27.97 -35.79 -14.20
C LEU A 21 27.36 -36.17 -15.55
N PRO A 22 26.03 -36.15 -15.70
CA PRO A 22 25.37 -36.37 -16.97
C PRO A 22 25.59 -35.17 -17.89
N LEU A 23 26.28 -35.37 -19.02
CA LEU A 23 26.46 -34.34 -20.04
C LEU A 23 25.43 -34.52 -21.15
N LYS A 24 24.50 -33.56 -21.28
CA LYS A 24 23.55 -33.50 -22.39
C LYS A 24 23.94 -32.35 -23.32
N ILE A 25 24.24 -32.67 -24.58
CA ILE A 25 24.60 -31.68 -25.60
C ILE A 25 23.48 -31.64 -26.64
N ASP A 26 22.78 -30.52 -26.70
CA ASP A 26 21.75 -30.27 -27.72
C ASP A 26 22.32 -29.33 -28.78
N VAL A 27 22.40 -29.78 -30.04
CA VAL A 27 22.87 -28.98 -31.18
C VAL A 27 21.69 -28.68 -32.10
N TYR A 28 21.44 -27.39 -32.33
CA TYR A 28 20.35 -26.94 -33.20
C TYR A 28 20.72 -25.65 -33.95
N PRO A 29 20.24 -25.45 -35.19
CA PRO A 29 20.46 -24.21 -35.91
C PRO A 29 19.63 -23.06 -35.31
N LEU A 30 20.24 -21.89 -35.20
CA LEU A 30 19.60 -20.68 -34.66
C LEU A 30 19.58 -19.60 -35.75
N SER A 31 18.41 -18.99 -36.00
CA SER A 31 18.31 -17.84 -36.90
C SER A 31 19.10 -16.66 -36.35
N PHE A 32 19.69 -15.85 -37.23
CA PHE A 32 20.45 -14.65 -36.86
C PHE A 32 19.62 -13.67 -36.02
N VAL A 33 18.34 -13.49 -36.33
CA VAL A 33 17.45 -12.60 -35.56
C VAL A 33 17.29 -13.10 -34.12
N LYS A 34 17.06 -14.40 -33.96
CA LYS A 34 16.88 -15.04 -32.66
C LYS A 34 18.17 -15.00 -31.85
N TYR A 35 19.31 -15.21 -32.51
CA TYR A 35 20.64 -15.06 -31.91
C TYR A 35 20.90 -13.63 -31.44
N SER A 36 20.67 -12.64 -32.30
CA SER A 36 20.85 -11.23 -31.97
C SER A 36 19.97 -10.80 -30.79
N LEU A 37 18.74 -11.32 -30.71
CA LEU A 37 17.83 -11.06 -29.59
C LEU A 37 18.35 -11.67 -28.28
N TYR A 38 18.84 -12.92 -28.31
CA TYR A 38 19.43 -13.55 -27.13
C TYR A 38 20.67 -12.81 -26.63
N VAL A 39 21.58 -12.43 -27.53
CA VAL A 39 22.77 -11.65 -27.17
C VAL A 39 22.39 -10.28 -26.59
N SER A 40 21.41 -9.60 -27.19
CA SER A 40 20.93 -8.31 -26.68
C SER A 40 20.31 -8.43 -25.28
N MET A 41 19.47 -9.45 -25.05
CA MET A 41 18.85 -9.65 -23.73
C MET A 41 19.89 -10.05 -22.69
N ASP A 42 20.80 -10.97 -23.01
CA ASP A 42 21.88 -11.40 -22.11
C ASP A 42 22.76 -10.21 -21.71
N TYR A 43 23.12 -9.36 -22.67
CA TYR A 43 23.87 -8.14 -22.40
C TYR A 43 23.08 -7.16 -21.52
N SER A 44 21.79 -6.92 -21.82
CA SER A 44 20.94 -6.06 -21.00
C SER A 44 20.79 -6.58 -19.57
N PHE A 45 20.66 -7.90 -19.37
CA PHE A 45 20.55 -8.51 -18.05
C PHE A 45 21.86 -8.38 -17.26
N LYS A 46 23.01 -8.63 -17.90
CA LYS A 46 24.34 -8.43 -17.29
C LYS A 46 24.56 -6.98 -16.86
N VAL A 47 24.32 -6.03 -17.77
CA VAL A 47 24.46 -4.60 -17.46
C VAL A 47 23.51 -4.16 -16.34
N ASN A 48 22.26 -4.64 -16.31
CA ASN A 48 21.33 -4.33 -15.22
C ASN A 48 21.79 -4.96 -13.89
N SER A 49 22.26 -6.20 -13.90
CA SER A 49 22.80 -6.86 -12.70
C SER A 49 24.01 -6.10 -12.16
N GLU A 50 24.94 -5.69 -13.04
CA GLU A 50 26.15 -4.95 -12.66
C GLU A 50 25.86 -3.51 -12.19
N MET A 51 24.94 -2.78 -12.83
CA MET A 51 24.65 -1.38 -12.48
C MET A 51 23.67 -1.22 -11.33
N LEU A 52 22.68 -2.11 -11.21
CA LEU A 52 21.59 -1.99 -10.24
C LEU A 52 21.65 -3.05 -9.14
N GLY A 53 22.66 -3.93 -9.14
CA GLY A 53 22.78 -5.03 -8.19
C GLY A 53 21.63 -6.04 -8.30
N GLY A 54 21.02 -6.16 -9.49
CA GLY A 54 19.90 -7.07 -9.73
C GLY A 54 20.34 -8.51 -9.47
N ASP A 55 19.63 -9.19 -8.57
CA ASP A 55 19.90 -10.57 -8.20
C ASP A 55 19.72 -11.47 -9.42
N THR A 56 20.66 -12.40 -9.63
CA THR A 56 20.62 -13.37 -10.74
C THR A 56 19.31 -14.16 -10.79
N ASN A 57 18.67 -14.32 -9.62
CA ASN A 57 17.37 -14.96 -9.45
C ASN A 57 16.21 -14.24 -10.17
N GLU A 58 16.24 -12.89 -10.27
CA GLU A 58 15.17 -12.14 -10.94
C GLU A 58 15.13 -12.40 -12.45
N PHE A 59 16.31 -12.50 -13.07
CA PHE A 59 16.41 -12.76 -14.51
C PHE A 59 16.04 -14.21 -14.85
N ASP A 60 16.35 -15.14 -13.97
CA ASP A 60 15.93 -16.53 -14.13
C ASP A 60 14.41 -16.70 -14.00
N GLU A 61 13.76 -15.93 -13.13
CA GLU A 61 12.29 -15.86 -13.09
C GLU A 61 11.69 -15.31 -14.39
N ILE A 62 12.29 -14.27 -14.99
CA ILE A 62 11.86 -13.75 -16.30
C ILE A 62 12.02 -14.83 -17.39
N LYS A 63 13.16 -15.50 -17.45
CA LYS A 63 13.39 -16.61 -18.41
C LYS A 63 12.39 -17.74 -18.19
N ARG A 64 12.11 -18.10 -16.94
CA ARG A 64 11.11 -19.12 -16.57
C ARG A 64 9.72 -18.70 -17.04
N MET A 65 9.31 -17.46 -16.78
CA MET A 65 8.03 -16.93 -17.27
C MET A 65 7.91 -17.01 -18.79
N LEU A 66 8.96 -16.61 -19.53
CA LEU A 66 8.97 -16.66 -21.00
C LEU A 66 8.95 -18.09 -21.57
N ARG A 67 9.55 -19.05 -20.86
CA ARG A 67 9.68 -20.44 -21.31
C ARG A 67 8.50 -21.33 -20.91
N GLU A 68 7.98 -21.14 -19.71
CA GLU A 68 7.03 -22.07 -19.07
C GLU A 68 5.60 -21.55 -19.03
N THR A 69 5.37 -20.26 -19.26
CA THR A 69 4.02 -19.66 -19.25
C THR A 69 3.36 -19.75 -20.63
N ASN A 70 2.05 -19.99 -20.65
CA ASN A 70 1.26 -19.91 -21.89
C ASN A 70 1.40 -18.50 -22.52
N PRO A 71 1.74 -18.38 -23.82
CA PRO A 71 1.93 -17.07 -24.47
C PRO A 71 0.74 -16.13 -24.39
N ILE A 72 -0.49 -16.65 -24.41
CA ILE A 72 -1.71 -15.85 -24.28
C ILE A 72 -1.81 -15.30 -22.85
N LEU A 73 -1.58 -16.16 -21.85
CA LEU A 73 -1.59 -15.76 -20.45
C LEU A 73 -0.50 -14.72 -20.16
N LEU A 74 0.71 -14.91 -20.71
CA LEU A 74 1.81 -13.96 -20.59
C LEU A 74 1.45 -12.60 -21.22
N GLY A 75 0.86 -12.61 -22.42
CA GLY A 75 0.44 -11.38 -23.11
C GLY A 75 -0.66 -10.61 -22.36
N VAL A 76 -1.64 -11.33 -21.80
CA VAL A 76 -2.68 -10.72 -20.94
C VAL A 76 -2.05 -10.14 -19.69
N THR A 77 -1.23 -10.91 -18.97
CA THR A 77 -0.54 -10.46 -17.75
C THR A 77 0.29 -9.21 -18.02
N PHE A 78 1.09 -9.20 -19.09
CA PHE A 78 1.89 -8.03 -19.47
C PHE A 78 1.04 -6.79 -19.77
N THR A 79 -0.06 -6.97 -20.51
CA THR A 79 -0.98 -5.88 -20.84
C THR A 79 -1.63 -5.31 -19.57
N VAL A 80 -2.09 -6.20 -18.68
CA VAL A 80 -2.68 -5.81 -17.39
C VAL A 80 -1.65 -5.10 -16.51
N SER A 81 -0.37 -5.51 -16.50
CA SER A 81 0.71 -4.84 -15.74
C SER A 81 0.98 -3.42 -16.21
N ILE A 82 0.93 -3.19 -17.52
CA ILE A 82 1.05 -1.84 -18.07
C ILE A 82 -0.13 -0.98 -17.62
N VAL A 83 -1.35 -1.50 -17.76
CA VAL A 83 -2.57 -0.77 -17.40
C VAL A 83 -2.57 -0.43 -15.89
N HIS A 84 -2.21 -1.39 -15.04
CA HIS A 84 -2.06 -1.20 -13.60
C HIS A 84 -1.05 -0.10 -13.26
N SER A 85 0.15 -0.19 -13.84
CA SER A 85 1.23 0.78 -13.60
C SER A 85 0.81 2.20 -13.99
N ILE A 86 0.05 2.35 -15.09
CA ILE A 86 -0.48 3.65 -15.52
C ILE A 86 -1.49 4.18 -14.49
N PHE A 87 -2.41 3.35 -14.00
CA PHE A 87 -3.41 3.79 -13.02
C PHE A 87 -2.80 4.15 -11.67
N ASP A 88 -1.84 3.37 -11.19
CA ASP A 88 -1.10 3.69 -9.98
C ASP A 88 -0.33 5.00 -10.11
N PHE A 89 0.33 5.22 -11.26
CA PHE A 89 1.00 6.47 -11.54
C PHE A 89 0.03 7.65 -11.57
N LEU A 90 -1.14 7.49 -12.18
CA LEU A 90 -2.18 8.53 -12.21
C LEU A 90 -2.75 8.82 -10.82
N ALA A 91 -3.00 7.78 -10.01
CA ALA A 91 -3.48 7.92 -8.65
C ALA A 91 -2.46 8.66 -7.79
N PHE A 92 -1.19 8.27 -7.88
CA PHE A 92 -0.07 8.91 -7.21
C PHE A 92 0.12 10.37 -7.65
N SER A 93 0.13 10.62 -8.96
CA SER A 93 0.24 11.97 -9.51
C SER A 93 -0.90 12.88 -9.04
N ASN A 94 -2.13 12.35 -9.01
CA ASN A 94 -3.29 13.07 -8.53
C ASN A 94 -3.22 13.35 -7.02
N ASP A 95 -2.73 12.41 -6.22
CA ASP A 95 -2.51 12.61 -4.78
C ASP A 95 -1.45 13.70 -4.54
N VAL A 96 -0.29 13.62 -5.20
CA VAL A 96 0.75 14.67 -5.09
C VAL A 96 0.20 16.03 -5.52
N LYS A 97 -0.58 16.09 -6.60
CA LYS A 97 -1.23 17.32 -7.07
C LYS A 97 -2.22 17.87 -6.04
N PHE A 98 -3.07 17.01 -5.48
CA PHE A 98 -4.01 17.35 -4.42
C PHE A 98 -3.28 17.96 -3.21
N TRP A 99 -2.22 17.29 -2.74
CA TRP A 99 -1.40 17.79 -1.63
C TRP A 99 -0.62 19.04 -1.97
N LYS A 100 -0.24 19.28 -3.24
CA LYS A 100 0.47 20.49 -3.67
C LYS A 100 -0.46 21.70 -3.74
N GLU A 101 -1.64 21.58 -4.33
CA GLU A 101 -2.56 22.68 -4.61
C GLU A 101 -3.44 23.09 -3.41
N ARG A 102 -3.64 22.18 -2.45
CA ARG A 102 -4.50 22.43 -1.30
C ARG A 102 -3.96 23.52 -0.36
N LYS A 103 -4.82 24.50 -0.06
CA LYS A 103 -4.55 25.62 0.87
C LYS A 103 -5.20 25.40 2.24
N ASP A 104 -6.41 24.86 2.27
CA ASP A 104 -7.16 24.58 3.50
C ASP A 104 -6.95 23.13 3.97
N MET A 105 -6.43 22.97 5.19
CA MET A 105 -6.13 21.65 5.78
C MET A 105 -7.31 21.08 6.59
N VAL A 106 -8.51 21.61 6.38
CA VAL A 106 -9.74 21.19 7.07
C VAL A 106 -10.14 19.80 6.56
N GLY A 107 -10.43 18.87 7.47
CA GLY A 107 -10.81 17.49 7.12
C GLY A 107 -9.67 16.46 7.14
N LEU A 108 -8.40 16.92 7.18
CA LEU A 108 -7.25 16.02 7.31
C LEU A 108 -7.06 15.54 8.75
N SER A 109 -6.57 14.31 8.91
CA SER A 109 -6.22 13.74 10.21
C SER A 109 -4.70 13.55 10.31
N LEU A 110 -4.06 14.34 11.20
CA LEU A 110 -2.63 14.18 11.51
C LEU A 110 -2.31 12.76 12.00
N ARG A 111 -3.24 12.15 12.75
CA ARG A 111 -3.08 10.79 13.27
C ARG A 111 -2.99 9.77 12.14
N SER A 112 -3.86 9.88 11.13
CA SER A 112 -3.82 9.00 9.96
C SER A 112 -2.53 9.17 9.16
N LEU A 113 -2.08 10.41 8.95
CA LEU A 113 -0.82 10.70 8.26
C LEU A 113 0.40 10.09 8.97
N LEU A 114 0.46 10.22 10.30
CA LEU A 114 1.52 9.61 11.11
C LEU A 114 1.49 8.08 11.07
N MET A 115 0.30 7.47 11.10
CA MET A 115 0.15 6.03 10.98
C MET A 115 0.60 5.51 9.61
N ASN A 116 0.31 6.26 8.54
CA ASN A 116 0.76 5.90 7.19
C ASN A 116 2.29 5.90 7.08
N ILE A 117 2.96 6.93 7.62
CA ILE A 117 4.42 6.99 7.65
C ILE A 117 5.01 5.85 8.48
N PHE A 118 4.41 5.55 9.64
CA PHE A 118 4.84 4.43 10.46
C PHE A 118 4.76 3.11 9.68
N THR A 119 3.61 2.81 9.09
CA THR A 119 3.39 1.64 8.23
C THR A 119 4.42 1.56 7.10
N GLN A 120 4.63 2.65 6.37
CA GLN A 120 5.55 2.68 5.23
C GLN A 120 7.01 2.54 5.68
N THR A 121 7.38 3.10 6.83
CA THR A 121 8.72 2.94 7.42
C THR A 121 8.96 1.47 7.79
N VAL A 122 7.98 0.81 8.41
CA VAL A 122 8.08 -0.61 8.78
C VAL A 122 8.25 -1.49 7.53
N ILE A 123 7.46 -1.24 6.48
CA ILE A 123 7.58 -1.96 5.21
C ILE A 123 8.95 -1.70 4.56
N PHE A 124 9.41 -0.45 4.55
CA PHE A 124 10.71 -0.10 4.00
C PHE A 124 11.87 -0.83 4.70
N LEU A 125 11.86 -0.85 6.04
CA LEU A 125 12.86 -1.58 6.83
C LEU A 125 12.83 -3.09 6.57
N TYR A 126 11.66 -3.66 6.34
CA TYR A 126 11.52 -5.07 5.96
C TYR A 126 12.07 -5.36 4.57
N LEU A 127 11.83 -4.48 3.59
CA LEU A 127 12.38 -4.63 2.24
C LEU A 127 13.91 -4.55 2.23
N LEU A 128 14.49 -3.71 3.09
CA LEU A 128 15.94 -3.64 3.30
C LEU A 128 16.51 -4.92 3.94
N ASP A 129 15.80 -5.54 4.88
CA ASP A 129 16.25 -6.76 5.57
C ASP A 129 16.16 -8.03 4.69
N ASN A 130 15.18 -8.06 3.79
CA ASN A 130 14.94 -9.22 2.91
C ASN A 130 15.71 -9.18 1.59
N GLU A 131 16.71 -8.29 1.45
CA GLU A 131 17.56 -8.20 0.24
C GLU A 131 16.72 -8.12 -1.05
N THR A 132 15.61 -7.38 -1.00
CA THR A 132 14.71 -7.24 -2.15
C THR A 132 15.34 -6.40 -3.26
N SER A 133 14.78 -6.49 -4.47
CA SER A 133 15.19 -5.71 -5.63
C SER A 133 15.44 -4.24 -5.29
N TRP A 134 16.59 -3.70 -5.70
CA TRP A 134 16.91 -2.29 -5.55
C TRP A 134 15.83 -1.38 -6.13
N MET A 135 15.17 -1.80 -7.21
CA MET A 135 14.07 -1.07 -7.83
C MET A 135 12.88 -0.91 -6.87
N VAL A 136 12.54 -1.98 -6.14
CA VAL A 136 11.45 -1.99 -5.16
C VAL A 136 11.81 -1.12 -3.95
N ILE A 137 13.05 -1.23 -3.47
CA ILE A 137 13.57 -0.43 -2.34
C ILE A 137 13.53 1.07 -2.69
N ILE A 138 14.04 1.47 -3.86
CA ILE A 138 14.05 2.87 -4.31
C ILE A 138 12.63 3.40 -4.47
N SER A 139 11.74 2.63 -5.09
CA SER A 139 10.34 3.02 -5.27
C SER A 139 9.65 3.29 -3.92
N ASN A 140 9.85 2.39 -2.94
CA ASN A 140 9.28 2.54 -1.62
C ASN A 140 9.90 3.73 -0.84
N ALA A 141 11.22 3.94 -0.98
CA ALA A 141 11.92 5.08 -0.38
C ALA A 141 11.39 6.43 -0.90
N VAL A 142 11.16 6.55 -2.21
CA VAL A 142 10.57 7.76 -2.81
C VAL A 142 9.18 8.02 -2.23
N GLY A 143 8.36 6.97 -2.09
CA GLY A 143 7.06 7.06 -1.44
C GLY A 143 7.16 7.58 0.01
N LEU A 144 8.09 7.04 0.80
CA LEU A 144 8.32 7.45 2.19
C LEU A 144 8.68 8.93 2.29
N VAL A 145 9.59 9.41 1.42
CA VAL A 145 9.99 10.82 1.37
C VAL A 145 8.79 11.74 1.09
N ILE A 146 7.88 11.30 0.22
CA ILE A 146 6.67 12.07 -0.12
C ILE A 146 5.69 12.11 1.05
N GLU A 147 5.48 11.00 1.77
CA GLU A 147 4.65 11.00 2.98
C GLU A 147 5.24 11.93 4.06
N ILE A 148 6.56 11.90 4.25
CA ILE A 148 7.25 12.82 5.16
C ILE A 148 7.07 14.29 4.71
N TRP A 149 7.13 14.56 3.41
CA TRP A 149 6.86 15.88 2.86
C TRP A 149 5.44 16.37 3.16
N LYS A 150 4.44 15.49 3.13
CA LYS A 150 3.05 15.83 3.50
C LYS A 150 2.95 16.33 4.95
N ILE A 151 3.66 15.73 5.91
CA ILE A 151 3.69 16.18 7.32
C ILE A 151 4.17 17.62 7.41
N HIS A 152 5.27 17.94 6.73
CA HIS A 152 5.88 19.27 6.74
C HIS A 152 4.92 20.34 6.23
N LYS A 153 3.99 19.98 5.34
CA LYS A 153 2.96 20.89 4.84
C LYS A 153 1.83 21.15 5.87
N VAL A 154 1.53 20.16 6.72
CA VAL A 154 0.41 20.19 7.69
C VAL A 154 0.82 20.79 9.04
N VAL A 155 2.08 20.62 9.43
CA VAL A 155 2.62 21.07 10.73
C VAL A 155 3.33 22.41 10.56
N ASN A 156 2.86 23.46 11.25
CA ASN A 156 3.66 24.66 11.46
C ASN A 156 4.52 24.47 12.71
N ILE A 157 5.82 24.37 12.52
CA ILE A 157 6.79 24.40 13.62
C ILE A 157 7.02 25.87 13.97
N LYS A 158 6.44 26.34 15.08
CA LYS A 158 6.78 27.63 15.66
C LYS A 158 7.74 27.41 16.82
N PHE A 159 8.88 28.07 16.75
CA PHE A 159 9.80 28.15 17.88
C PHE A 159 9.35 29.30 18.78
N ASP A 160 8.84 28.96 19.96
CA ASP A 160 8.50 29.93 20.98
C ASP A 160 9.75 30.18 21.84
N THR A 161 10.44 31.29 21.57
CA THR A 161 11.68 31.71 22.26
C THR A 161 11.41 32.58 23.50
N SER A 162 10.20 32.53 24.07
CA SER A 162 9.84 33.35 25.24
C SER A 162 10.21 32.76 26.61
N GLY A 163 11.12 31.77 26.69
CA GLY A 163 11.61 31.22 27.96
C GLY A 163 12.99 30.55 27.88
N THR A 164 13.60 30.30 29.04
CA THR A 164 14.98 29.77 29.22
C THR A 164 15.21 28.35 28.66
N ILE A 165 14.14 27.66 28.22
CA ILE A 165 14.21 26.39 27.50
C ILE A 165 13.30 26.54 26.26
N PRO A 166 13.84 26.41 25.03
CA PRO A 166 13.03 26.51 23.81
C PRO A 166 11.99 25.38 23.80
N LYS A 167 10.70 25.75 23.85
CA LYS A 167 9.60 24.80 23.72
C LYS A 167 9.16 24.75 22.26
N ILE A 168 9.38 23.61 21.61
CA ILE A 168 8.84 23.35 20.27
C ILE A 168 7.32 23.19 20.42
N LYS A 169 6.55 24.17 19.91
CA LYS A 169 5.10 24.07 19.83
C LYS A 169 4.72 23.66 18.41
N PHE A 170 4.15 22.46 18.30
CA PHE A 170 3.57 21.98 17.06
C PHE A 170 2.17 22.57 16.90
N GLU A 171 2.03 23.65 16.14
CA GLU A 171 0.71 24.16 15.76
C GLU A 171 0.29 23.45 14.46
N THR A 172 -0.75 22.64 14.55
CA THR A 172 -1.29 21.96 13.37
C THR A 172 -2.15 22.95 12.58
N ARG A 173 -1.97 23.05 11.26
CA ARG A 173 -2.86 23.86 10.39
C ARG A 173 -4.27 23.26 10.23
N VAL A 174 -4.47 22.06 10.78
CA VAL A 174 -5.76 21.37 10.82
C VAL A 174 -6.65 22.10 11.84
N LYS A 175 -7.60 22.88 11.35
CA LYS A 175 -8.76 23.28 12.16
C LYS A 175 -9.60 22.03 12.39
N ASN A 176 -9.40 21.38 13.53
CA ASN A 176 -10.39 20.44 14.06
C ASN A 176 -11.52 21.27 14.67
N GLU A 177 -12.32 21.92 13.83
CA GLU A 177 -13.63 22.36 14.29
C GLU A 177 -14.47 21.11 14.54
N LYS A 178 -15.09 21.08 15.73
CA LYS A 178 -15.88 19.97 16.24
C LYS A 178 -16.98 19.63 15.23
N VAL A 179 -16.76 18.60 14.41
CA VAL A 179 -17.81 18.06 13.56
C VAL A 179 -18.15 16.65 14.02
N ASP A 180 -19.31 16.61 14.67
CA ASP A 180 -20.35 15.58 14.70
C ASP A 180 -20.08 14.19 15.31
N LYS A 181 -21.21 13.62 15.78
CA LYS A 181 -21.47 12.32 16.40
C LYS A 181 -20.75 11.11 15.79
N THR A 182 -20.19 11.24 14.58
CA THR A 182 -19.34 10.24 13.92
C THR A 182 -18.12 9.90 14.78
N ASN A 183 -17.50 10.88 15.46
CA ASN A 183 -16.33 10.63 16.31
C ASN A 183 -16.61 9.69 17.51
N GLU A 184 -17.83 9.71 18.04
CA GLU A 184 -18.20 8.84 19.18
C GLU A 184 -18.32 7.38 18.72
N TYR A 185 -18.91 7.17 17.55
CA TYR A 185 -19.01 5.84 16.94
C TYR A 185 -17.66 5.33 16.44
N ASP A 186 -16.79 6.21 15.95
CA ASP A 186 -15.40 5.87 15.64
C ASP A 186 -14.67 5.37 16.89
N VAL A 187 -14.76 6.10 18.01
CA VAL A 187 -14.09 5.73 19.26
C VAL A 187 -14.64 4.42 19.83
N GLU A 188 -15.96 4.24 19.81
CA GLU A 188 -16.61 3.01 20.28
C GLU A 188 -16.20 1.81 19.43
N ALA A 189 -16.26 1.94 18.09
CA ALA A 189 -15.82 0.90 17.17
C ALA A 189 -14.35 0.56 17.41
N PHE A 190 -13.45 1.55 17.45
CA PHE A 190 -12.03 1.33 17.69
C PHE A 190 -11.73 0.63 19.02
N LYS A 191 -12.52 0.87 20.06
CA LYS A 191 -12.32 0.23 21.37
C LYS A 191 -12.64 -1.27 21.32
N TYR A 192 -13.80 -1.65 20.79
CA TYR A 192 -14.15 -3.07 20.59
C TYR A 192 -13.15 -3.75 19.67
N PHE A 193 -12.72 -3.00 18.66
CA PHE A 193 -11.77 -3.43 17.69
C PHE A 193 -10.40 -3.78 18.28
N GLN A 194 -9.87 -2.91 19.15
CA GLN A 194 -8.60 -3.15 19.85
C GLN A 194 -8.66 -4.39 20.74
N TYR A 195 -9.81 -4.67 21.36
CA TYR A 195 -9.99 -5.86 22.19
C TYR A 195 -9.87 -7.16 21.38
N LEU A 196 -10.31 -7.18 20.12
CA LEU A 196 -10.12 -8.30 19.21
C LEU A 196 -8.70 -8.36 18.61
N MET A 197 -8.14 -7.19 18.31
CA MET A 197 -6.85 -7.08 17.63
C MET A 197 -5.67 -7.54 18.49
N TRP A 198 -5.59 -7.11 19.75
CA TRP A 198 -4.49 -7.47 20.65
C TRP A 198 -4.27 -8.98 20.84
N PRO A 199 -5.30 -9.82 21.10
CA PRO A 199 -5.11 -11.27 21.23
C PRO A 199 -4.73 -11.94 19.91
N LEU A 200 -5.28 -11.50 18.77
CA LEU A 200 -4.89 -12.02 17.45
C LEU A 200 -3.42 -11.76 17.15
N LEU A 201 -2.94 -10.56 17.46
CA LEU A 201 -1.54 -10.18 17.30
C LEU A 201 -0.63 -10.96 18.23
N ALA A 202 -1.00 -11.10 19.51
CA ALA A 202 -0.23 -11.91 20.45
C ALA A 202 -0.12 -13.37 19.97
N GLY A 203 -1.23 -13.94 19.47
CA GLY A 203 -1.25 -15.26 18.86
C GLY A 203 -0.34 -15.35 17.63
N TYR A 204 -0.39 -14.37 16.74
CA TYR A 204 0.47 -14.33 15.55
C TYR A 204 1.95 -14.22 15.92
N VAL A 205 2.32 -13.39 16.90
CA VAL A 205 3.71 -13.24 17.38
C VAL A 205 4.23 -14.57 17.94
N ILE A 206 3.42 -15.26 18.76
CA ILE A 206 3.80 -16.56 19.34
C ILE A 206 3.94 -17.62 18.23
N TYR A 207 2.96 -17.70 17.33
CA TYR A 207 2.98 -18.62 16.20
C TYR A 207 4.22 -18.39 15.32
N SER A 208 4.48 -17.12 14.99
CA SER A 208 5.61 -16.65 14.20
C SER A 208 6.93 -17.07 14.84
N LEU A 209 7.09 -16.88 16.15
CA LEU A 209 8.32 -17.22 16.87
C LEU A 209 8.60 -18.74 16.91
N ILE A 210 7.56 -19.58 16.90
CA ILE A 210 7.70 -21.04 17.00
C ILE A 210 7.90 -21.69 15.62
N ASN A 211 7.20 -21.21 14.59
CA ASN A 211 7.10 -21.92 13.31
C ASN A 211 7.94 -21.32 12.18
N ASN A 212 8.42 -20.08 12.31
CA ASN A 212 9.19 -19.43 11.25
C ASN A 212 10.67 -19.32 11.66
N GLU A 213 11.55 -19.50 10.68
CA GLU A 213 12.99 -19.28 10.84
C GLU A 213 13.34 -17.82 10.52
N TYR A 214 14.16 -17.20 11.36
CA TYR A 214 14.59 -15.80 11.20
C TYR A 214 16.11 -15.70 11.22
N LYS A 215 16.68 -14.82 10.39
CA LYS A 215 18.13 -14.52 10.37
C LYS A 215 18.64 -14.01 11.73
N GLY A 216 17.77 -13.39 12.53
CA GLY A 216 18.06 -12.90 13.89
C GLY A 216 16.90 -12.12 14.50
N TRP A 217 17.11 -11.55 15.69
CA TRP A 217 16.09 -10.80 16.43
C TRP A 217 15.56 -9.57 15.67
N TYR A 218 16.43 -8.88 14.93
CA TYR A 218 16.02 -7.75 14.09
C TYR A 218 15.02 -8.20 13.01
N SER A 219 15.36 -9.25 12.26
CA SER A 219 14.51 -9.82 11.22
C SER A 219 13.19 -10.35 11.77
N PHE A 220 13.20 -10.96 12.96
CA PHE A 220 11.99 -11.39 13.67
C PHE A 220 11.06 -10.21 14.00
N ILE A 221 11.60 -9.15 14.62
CA ILE A 221 10.81 -7.99 15.03
C ILE A 221 10.22 -7.29 13.81
N ILE A 222 11.03 -7.05 12.78
CA ILE A 222 10.59 -6.36 11.57
C ILE A 222 9.56 -7.18 10.79
N SER A 223 9.78 -8.49 10.63
CA SER A 223 8.80 -9.39 9.98
C SER A 223 7.49 -9.45 10.75
N THR A 224 7.54 -9.49 12.08
CA THR A 224 6.34 -9.50 12.92
C THR A 224 5.62 -8.15 12.90
N LEU A 225 6.35 -7.02 12.85
CA LEU A 225 5.79 -5.68 12.67
C LEU A 225 5.11 -5.53 11.31
N VAL A 226 5.67 -6.09 10.24
CA VAL A 226 5.01 -6.13 8.93
C VAL A 226 3.73 -6.95 8.98
N GLY A 227 3.75 -8.12 9.62
CA GLY A 227 2.54 -8.90 9.87
C GLY A 227 1.48 -8.11 10.66
N PHE A 228 1.90 -7.36 11.69
CA PHE A 228 1.03 -6.44 12.43
C PHE A 228 0.47 -5.35 11.51
N VAL A 229 1.29 -4.72 10.67
CA VAL A 229 0.87 -3.66 9.76
C VAL A 229 -0.14 -4.18 8.74
N TYR A 230 0.07 -5.35 8.16
CA TYR A 230 -0.89 -5.96 7.24
C TYR A 230 -2.19 -6.35 7.94
N MET A 231 -2.11 -6.91 9.15
CA MET A 231 -3.29 -7.20 9.96
C MET A 231 -4.01 -5.90 10.33
N PHE A 232 -3.31 -4.90 10.84
CA PHE A 232 -3.86 -3.58 11.17
C PHE A 232 -4.49 -2.90 9.95
N GLY A 233 -3.90 -3.03 8.76
CA GLY A 233 -4.46 -2.51 7.51
C GLY A 233 -5.79 -3.16 7.13
N PHE A 234 -5.94 -4.47 7.35
CA PHE A 234 -7.27 -5.11 7.23
C PHE A 234 -8.28 -4.48 8.17
N LEU A 235 -7.79 -4.35 9.38
CA LEU A 235 -8.55 -4.12 10.55
C LEU A 235 -9.01 -2.65 10.62
N SER A 236 -8.24 -1.70 10.08
CA SER A 236 -8.58 -0.28 9.97
C SER A 236 -9.68 -0.01 8.94
N LEU A 237 -9.94 -0.93 8.00
CA LEU A 237 -11.01 -0.83 7.01
C LEU A 237 -12.38 -1.29 7.56
N LEU A 238 -12.39 -2.14 8.59
CA LEU A 238 -13.62 -2.68 9.19
C LEU A 238 -14.47 -1.63 9.95
N PRO A 239 -13.89 -0.67 10.72
CA PRO A 239 -14.64 0.43 11.32
C PRO A 239 -15.47 1.19 10.29
N GLN A 240 -14.91 1.45 9.11
CA GLN A 240 -15.63 2.17 8.06
C GLN A 240 -16.89 1.43 7.59
N LEU A 241 -16.79 0.12 7.39
CA LEU A 241 -17.94 -0.74 7.07
C LEU A 241 -18.97 -0.76 8.22
N PHE A 242 -18.50 -0.80 9.46
CA PHE A 242 -19.37 -0.78 10.64
C PHE A 242 -20.12 0.56 10.78
N ILE A 243 -19.44 1.68 10.57
CA ILE A 243 -20.03 3.02 10.63
C ILE A 243 -21.06 3.18 9.52
N ASN A 244 -20.76 2.74 8.30
CA ASN A 244 -21.72 2.76 7.19
C ASN A 244 -23.00 1.99 7.55
N TYR A 245 -22.85 0.83 8.21
CA TYR A 245 -23.98 0.04 8.67
C TYR A 245 -24.77 0.75 9.79
N LYS A 246 -24.09 1.36 10.77
CA LYS A 246 -24.71 2.02 11.93
C LYS A 246 -25.41 3.33 11.55
N LEU A 247 -24.78 4.15 10.71
CA LEU A 247 -25.31 5.42 10.23
C LEU A 247 -26.27 5.27 9.04
N LYS A 248 -26.33 4.09 8.43
CA LYS A 248 -27.13 3.81 7.22
C LYS A 248 -26.84 4.81 6.10
N SER A 249 -25.58 5.23 5.96
CA SER A 249 -25.09 6.12 4.91
C SER A 249 -23.70 5.68 4.47
N VAL A 250 -23.32 6.00 3.24
CA VAL A 250 -21.96 5.76 2.72
C VAL A 250 -21.29 7.09 2.43
N GLU A 251 -20.03 7.23 2.79
CA GLU A 251 -19.25 8.43 2.48
C GLU A 251 -19.16 8.73 0.99
N HIS A 252 -19.15 10.02 0.65
CA HIS A 252 -18.90 10.44 -0.71
C HIS A 252 -17.42 10.23 -1.08
N MET A 253 -17.19 9.39 -2.09
CA MET A 253 -15.89 9.25 -2.74
C MET A 253 -15.95 9.85 -4.15
N PRO A 254 -15.02 10.77 -4.51
CA PRO A 254 -14.93 11.27 -5.88
C PRO A 254 -14.85 10.13 -6.89
N TRP A 255 -15.59 10.24 -7.99
CA TRP A 255 -15.70 9.17 -8.99
C TRP A 255 -14.34 8.68 -9.51
N LYS A 256 -13.36 9.59 -9.66
CA LYS A 256 -12.00 9.24 -10.08
C LYS A 256 -11.31 8.32 -9.06
N SER A 257 -11.30 8.70 -7.78
CA SER A 257 -10.69 7.89 -6.71
C SER A 257 -11.38 6.54 -6.55
N PHE A 258 -12.71 6.52 -6.67
CA PHE A 258 -13.48 5.27 -6.65
C PHE A 258 -13.13 4.35 -7.83
N MET A 259 -12.99 4.90 -9.04
CA MET A 259 -12.61 4.13 -10.21
C MET A 259 -11.19 3.57 -10.08
N TYR A 260 -10.24 4.36 -9.57
CA TYR A 260 -8.88 3.88 -9.31
C TYR A 260 -8.88 2.73 -8.29
N LYS A 261 -9.64 2.87 -7.20
CA LYS A 261 -9.79 1.78 -6.21
C LYS A 261 -10.37 0.52 -6.85
N ALA A 262 -11.49 0.65 -7.58
CA ALA A 262 -12.16 -0.48 -8.21
C ALA A 262 -11.27 -1.22 -9.22
N LEU A 263 -10.51 -0.47 -10.02
CA LEU A 263 -9.61 -1.03 -11.01
C LEU A 263 -8.40 -1.69 -10.36
N ASN A 264 -7.82 -1.08 -9.33
CA ASN A 264 -6.68 -1.68 -8.61
C ASN A 264 -7.08 -3.02 -7.99
N THR A 265 -8.20 -3.07 -7.25
CA THR A 265 -8.81 -4.30 -6.73
C THR A 265 -8.98 -5.37 -7.82
N PHE A 266 -9.62 -5.03 -8.93
CA PHE A 266 -9.88 -6.00 -10.00
C PHE A 266 -8.61 -6.51 -10.69
N ILE A 267 -7.60 -5.66 -10.82
CA ILE A 267 -6.32 -6.01 -11.44
C ILE A 267 -5.47 -6.85 -10.47
N ASP A 268 -5.44 -6.52 -9.19
CA ASP A 268 -4.72 -7.26 -8.16
C ASP A 268 -5.25 -8.69 -8.02
N ASP A 269 -6.57 -8.88 -8.10
CA ASP A 269 -7.21 -10.19 -8.21
C ASP A 269 -6.67 -10.98 -9.42
N LEU A 270 -6.67 -10.36 -10.61
CA LEU A 270 -6.19 -10.98 -11.83
C LEU A 270 -4.72 -11.41 -11.71
N PHE A 271 -3.88 -10.59 -11.06
CA PHE A 271 -2.50 -10.96 -10.79
C PHE A 271 -2.34 -12.07 -9.76
N ALA A 272 -3.15 -12.09 -8.70
CA ALA A 272 -3.13 -13.16 -7.70
C ALA A 272 -3.51 -14.53 -8.29
N PHE A 273 -4.23 -14.56 -9.42
CA PHE A 273 -4.53 -15.77 -10.19
C PHE A 273 -3.47 -16.12 -11.24
N CYS A 274 -2.83 -15.13 -11.88
CA CYS A 274 -1.93 -15.35 -13.01
C CYS A 274 -0.45 -15.48 -12.61
N ILE A 275 -0.01 -14.78 -11.57
CA ILE A 275 1.39 -14.73 -11.12
C ILE A 275 1.50 -15.45 -9.78
N LYS A 276 2.51 -16.33 -9.63
CA LYS A 276 2.85 -16.92 -8.32
C LYS A 276 3.38 -15.82 -7.40
N MET A 277 2.49 -15.21 -6.64
CA MET A 277 2.85 -14.28 -5.58
C MET A 277 3.01 -14.99 -4.23
N PRO A 278 3.81 -14.42 -3.30
CA PRO A 278 3.83 -14.84 -1.91
C PRO A 278 2.41 -14.91 -1.34
N THR A 279 2.11 -15.97 -0.59
CA THR A 279 0.78 -16.24 -0.02
C THR A 279 0.26 -15.07 0.81
N LEU A 280 1.15 -14.37 1.52
CA LEU A 280 0.81 -13.19 2.31
C LEU A 280 0.25 -12.04 1.46
N HIS A 281 0.83 -11.79 0.28
CA HIS A 281 0.36 -10.76 -0.64
C HIS A 281 -1.00 -11.14 -1.25
N ARG A 282 -1.19 -12.42 -1.60
CA ARG A 282 -2.48 -12.91 -2.13
C ARG A 282 -3.61 -12.76 -1.11
N ILE A 283 -3.33 -13.03 0.17
CA ILE A 283 -4.31 -12.82 1.25
C ILE A 283 -4.60 -11.33 1.44
N ALA A 284 -3.60 -10.45 1.28
CA ALA A 284 -3.79 -9.00 1.38
C ALA A 284 -4.63 -8.43 0.23
N CYS A 285 -4.45 -8.90 -1.01
CA CYS A 285 -5.32 -8.53 -2.14
C CYS A 285 -6.75 -8.99 -1.88
N LEU A 286 -6.95 -10.31 -1.66
CA LEU A 286 -8.27 -10.91 -1.43
C LEU A 286 -9.06 -10.20 -0.33
N ARG A 287 -8.35 -9.77 0.71
CA ARG A 287 -8.89 -9.00 1.82
C ARG A 287 -9.48 -7.67 1.36
N ASP A 288 -8.72 -6.89 0.59
CA ASP A 288 -9.15 -5.59 0.10
C ASP A 288 -10.34 -5.74 -0.86
N ASP A 289 -10.39 -6.84 -1.60
CA ASP A 289 -11.48 -7.19 -2.50
C ASP A 289 -12.78 -7.51 -1.74
N VAL A 290 -12.72 -8.35 -0.71
CA VAL A 290 -13.88 -8.65 0.15
C VAL A 290 -14.44 -7.38 0.78
N VAL A 291 -13.58 -6.52 1.33
CA VAL A 291 -13.98 -5.23 1.91
C VAL A 291 -14.62 -4.34 0.84
N PHE A 292 -14.04 -4.30 -0.36
CA PHE A 292 -14.55 -3.51 -1.47
C PHE A 292 -15.95 -3.99 -1.93
N PHE A 293 -16.17 -5.31 -2.05
CA PHE A 293 -17.50 -5.85 -2.38
C PHE A 293 -18.55 -5.53 -1.31
N VAL A 294 -18.20 -5.62 -0.03
CA VAL A 294 -19.12 -5.22 1.06
C VAL A 294 -19.41 -3.71 0.98
N TYR A 295 -18.40 -2.89 0.68
CA TYR A 295 -18.59 -1.45 0.46
C TYR A 295 -19.52 -1.16 -0.73
N LEU A 296 -19.36 -1.86 -1.86
CA LEU A 296 -20.27 -1.73 -3.01
C LEU A 296 -21.71 -2.08 -2.65
N TYR A 297 -21.90 -3.17 -1.91
CA TYR A 297 -23.20 -3.57 -1.41
C TYR A 297 -23.83 -2.52 -0.48
N GLN A 298 -23.03 -1.97 0.44
CA GLN A 298 -23.48 -0.87 1.31
C GLN A 298 -23.85 0.38 0.53
N ARG A 299 -23.07 0.74 -0.50
CA ARG A 299 -23.33 1.90 -1.37
C ARG A 299 -24.58 1.73 -2.21
N TRP A 300 -24.96 0.49 -2.52
CA TRP A 300 -26.21 0.19 -3.23
C TRP A 300 -27.44 0.35 -2.34
N ILE A 301 -27.34 0.00 -1.05
CA ILE A 301 -28.48 0.04 -0.11
C ILE A 301 -28.62 1.39 0.60
N TYR A 302 -27.50 2.07 0.90
CA TYR A 302 -27.48 3.29 1.71
C TYR A 302 -27.21 4.55 0.87
N PRO A 303 -27.85 5.68 1.20
CA PRO A 303 -27.60 6.95 0.52
C PRO A 303 -26.17 7.46 0.75
N VAL A 304 -25.66 8.23 -0.22
CA VAL A 304 -24.33 8.83 -0.17
C VAL A 304 -24.37 10.13 0.63
N ASP A 305 -23.53 10.21 1.67
CA ASP A 305 -23.36 11.36 2.55
C ASP A 305 -22.10 12.14 2.17
N HIS A 306 -22.30 13.34 1.64
CA HIS A 306 -21.25 14.26 1.19
C HIS A 306 -20.49 14.94 2.33
N SER A 307 -21.06 14.94 3.54
CA SER A 307 -20.48 15.62 4.69
C SER A 307 -19.47 14.78 5.46
N ARG A 308 -19.37 13.48 5.13
CA ARG A 308 -18.49 12.54 5.81
C ARG A 308 -17.09 12.54 5.19
N ARG A 309 -16.08 12.36 6.05
CA ARG A 309 -14.70 12.09 5.64
C ARG A 309 -14.66 10.71 5.00
N ASN A 310 -14.05 10.63 3.83
CA ASN A 310 -13.74 9.36 3.19
C ASN A 310 -12.48 8.71 3.79
N GLU A 311 -12.24 7.44 3.45
CA GLU A 311 -11.04 6.69 3.86
C GLU A 311 -9.70 7.37 3.53
N PHE A 312 -9.68 8.26 2.52
CA PHE A 312 -8.52 9.08 2.16
C PHE A 312 -8.42 10.40 2.94
N GLY A 313 -9.30 10.62 3.93
CA GLY A 313 -9.37 11.84 4.72
C GLY A 313 -9.90 13.06 3.93
N GLN A 314 -10.62 12.83 2.84
CA GLN A 314 -11.22 13.88 2.00
C GLN A 314 -12.71 14.02 2.35
N VAL A 315 -13.20 15.26 2.41
CA VAL A 315 -14.63 15.59 2.55
C VAL A 315 -15.00 16.44 1.34
N ASP A 316 -16.25 16.36 0.89
CA ASP A 316 -16.76 17.31 -0.09
C ASP A 316 -16.74 18.73 0.51
N GLU A 317 -15.91 19.60 -0.04
CA GLU A 317 -15.69 20.96 0.48
C GLU A 317 -16.97 21.80 0.46
N LYS A 318 -17.86 21.57 -0.52
CA LYS A 318 -19.13 22.30 -0.63
C LYS A 318 -20.09 21.90 0.47
N ALA A 319 -20.29 20.59 0.64
CA ALA A 319 -21.15 20.05 1.70
C ALA A 319 -20.62 20.39 3.10
N LEU A 320 -19.29 20.43 3.27
CA LEU A 320 -18.69 20.86 4.54
C LEU A 320 -18.95 22.34 4.83
N LYS A 321 -18.81 23.22 3.83
CA LYS A 321 -19.09 24.67 3.99
C LYS A 321 -20.57 24.92 4.31
N GLU A 322 -21.48 24.27 3.59
CA GLU A 322 -22.94 24.37 3.82
C GLU A 322 -23.33 23.88 5.23
N LYS A 323 -22.74 22.77 5.71
CA LYS A 323 -22.93 22.31 7.10
C LYS A 323 -22.43 23.30 8.13
N LEU A 324 -21.26 23.91 7.90
CA LEU A 324 -20.65 24.87 8.81
C LEU A 324 -21.46 26.17 8.88
N GLU A 325 -22.06 26.59 7.76
CA GLU A 325 -22.96 27.75 7.71
C GLU A 325 -24.25 27.46 8.50
N HIS A 326 -24.88 26.30 8.29
CA HIS A 326 -26.06 25.90 9.06
C HIS A 326 -25.81 25.72 10.56
N GLN A 327 -24.65 25.20 10.96
CA GLN A 327 -24.29 25.07 12.39
C GLN A 327 -24.12 26.44 13.06
N LYS A 328 -23.50 27.40 12.37
CA LYS A 328 -23.34 28.78 12.86
C LYS A 328 -24.68 29.50 12.97
N GLU A 329 -25.58 29.31 12.01
CA GLU A 329 -26.94 29.84 12.08
C GLU A 329 -27.71 29.25 13.27
N ALA A 330 -27.61 27.95 13.51
CA ALA A 330 -28.27 27.27 14.63
C ALA A 330 -27.68 27.64 16.01
N GLU A 331 -26.38 27.92 16.12
CA GLU A 331 -25.76 28.46 17.34
C GLU A 331 -26.19 29.90 17.60
N ASN A 332 -26.22 30.75 16.57
CA ASN A 332 -26.70 32.13 16.68
C ASN A 332 -28.18 32.19 17.09
N GLU A 333 -29.05 31.32 16.56
CA GLU A 333 -30.45 31.24 17.00
C GLU A 333 -30.60 30.78 18.46
N LYS A 334 -29.72 29.88 18.92
CA LYS A 334 -29.72 29.40 20.32
C LYS A 334 -29.23 30.45 21.30
N GLU A 335 -28.23 31.26 20.93
CA GLU A 335 -27.79 32.39 21.75
C GLU A 335 -28.86 33.49 21.79
N THR A 336 -29.49 33.80 20.66
CA THR A 336 -30.58 34.80 20.61
C THR A 336 -31.80 34.39 21.44
N LYS A 337 -32.10 33.09 21.56
CA LYS A 337 -33.17 32.55 22.42
C LYS A 337 -32.81 32.46 23.91
N LYS A 338 -31.52 32.54 24.28
CA LYS A 338 -31.07 32.60 25.69
C LYS A 338 -30.96 34.04 26.22
N THR A 339 -31.00 35.04 25.34
CA THR A 339 -30.87 36.46 25.70
C THR A 339 -32.21 37.21 25.68
N LYS A 340 -33.29 36.54 25.29
CA LYS A 340 -34.68 36.93 25.54
C LYS A 340 -35.22 36.11 26.69
#